data_AF-A0A4R6UP34-F1
#
_entry.id   AF-A0A4R6UP34-F1
#
_cell.length_a   1.000
_cell.length_b   1.000
_cell.length_c   1.000
_cell.angle_alpha   90.00
_cell.angle_beta   90.00
_cell.angle_gamma   90.00
#
_symmetry.space_group_name_H-M   'P 1'
#
loop_
_entity.id
_entity.type
_entity.pdbx_description
1 polymer ?
#
loop_
_entity_poly.entity_id
_entity_poly.type
_entity_poly.pdbx_seq_one_letter_code
_entity_poly.pdbx_strand_id
1 'polypeptide(L)'
;MLTDMKLVPHRHFGMPGSIQKHTMVYTIVLAMTLTAFFDLSRIAALGAIFYLLMDIAIHWGLLRHLKEKVKANAVIVVSAIALDVVVLIAFIAIKLRSDQLVIWAAAAGLSLIVGFEYLFLRRTMSNQGASG
;
A
#
# COMPACT_ATOMS: atom_id res chain seq x y z
N MET A 1 6.98 -8.56 14.13
CA MET A 1 7.86 -7.37 13.98
C MET A 1 7.06 -6.08 13.77
N LEU A 2 6.32 -5.87 12.66
CA LEU A 2 5.56 -4.63 12.44
C LEU A 2 4.42 -4.40 13.46
N THR A 3 3.75 -5.47 13.90
CA THR A 3 2.75 -5.42 14.97
C THR A 3 3.37 -5.11 16.33
N ASP A 4 4.55 -5.66 16.60
CA ASP A 4 5.30 -5.39 17.85
C ASP A 4 5.79 -3.93 17.90
N MET A 5 6.11 -3.35 16.73
CA MET A 5 6.44 -1.93 16.57
C MET A 5 5.22 -1.00 16.60
N LYS A 6 4.00 -1.54 16.83
CA LYS A 6 2.72 -0.80 16.86
C LYS A 6 2.44 0.04 15.60
N LEU A 7 3.08 -0.31 14.48
CA LEU A 7 2.90 0.40 13.20
C LEU A 7 1.64 -0.05 12.45
N VAL A 8 1.06 -1.19 12.85
CA VAL A 8 -0.17 -1.72 12.25
C VAL A 8 -1.16 -2.06 13.35
N PRO A 9 -2.40 -1.53 13.32
CA PRO A 9 -3.41 -1.88 14.30
C PRO A 9 -3.80 -3.34 14.13
N HIS A 10 -3.48 -4.16 15.14
CA HIS A 10 -4.12 -5.46 15.28
C HIS A 10 -5.38 -5.33 16.13
N ARG A 11 -6.45 -6.02 15.72
CA ARG A 11 -7.54 -6.38 16.64
C ARG A 11 -7.75 -7.88 16.56
N HIS A 12 -7.74 -8.52 17.71
CA HIS A 12 -8.26 -9.87 17.87
C HIS A 12 -9.78 -9.74 17.84
N PHE A 13 -10.40 -10.04 16.70
CA PHE A 13 -11.86 -9.98 16.51
C PHE A 13 -12.53 -11.17 17.22
N GLY A 14 -12.30 -11.34 18.53
CA GLY A 14 -12.79 -12.47 19.33
C GLY A 14 -12.31 -13.86 18.89
N MET A 15 -11.45 -13.94 17.87
CA MET A 15 -10.97 -15.19 17.28
C MET A 15 -9.79 -15.76 18.07
N PRO A 16 -9.77 -17.08 18.35
CA PRO A 16 -8.62 -17.75 18.93
C PRO A 16 -7.56 -18.04 17.85
N GLY A 17 -6.31 -17.66 18.09
CA GLY A 17 -5.21 -17.95 17.16
C GLY A 17 -4.11 -16.90 17.16
N SER A 18 -3.06 -17.15 16.36
CA SER A 18 -1.97 -16.20 16.15
C SER A 18 -2.42 -15.03 15.25
N ILE A 19 -1.75 -13.89 15.38
CA ILE A 19 -1.99 -12.69 14.56
C ILE A 19 -1.94 -13.02 13.05
N GLN A 20 -1.04 -13.92 12.64
CA GLN A 20 -0.92 -14.38 11.26
C GLN A 20 -2.23 -14.99 10.73
N LYS A 21 -2.93 -15.80 11.53
CA LYS A 21 -4.21 -16.39 11.12
C LYS A 21 -5.26 -15.30 10.90
N HIS A 22 -5.32 -14.31 11.79
CA HIS A 22 -6.29 -13.22 11.67
C HIS A 22 -6.02 -12.37 10.41
N THR A 23 -4.77 -12.01 10.17
CA THR A 23 -4.38 -11.28 8.96
C THR A 23 -4.71 -12.08 7.71
N MET A 24 -4.45 -13.39 7.70
CA MET A 24 -4.79 -14.25 6.56
C MET A 24 -6.30 -14.27 6.30
N VAL A 25 -7.13 -14.40 7.34
CA VAL A 25 -8.60 -14.34 7.20
C VAL A 25 -9.03 -12.99 6.64
N TYR A 26 -8.49 -11.87 7.14
CA TYR A 26 -8.81 -10.54 6.62
C TYR A 26 -8.44 -10.40 5.14
N THR A 27 -7.24 -10.85 4.76
CA THR A 27 -6.79 -10.80 3.35
C THR A 27 -7.66 -11.67 2.46
N ILE A 28 -8.01 -12.89 2.88
CA ILE A 28 -8.85 -13.80 2.09
C ILE A 28 -10.27 -13.23 1.95
N VAL A 29 -10.88 -12.72 3.02
CA VAL A 29 -12.20 -12.10 2.97
C VAL A 29 -12.19 -10.89 2.03
N LEU A 30 -11.16 -10.04 2.11
CA LEU A 30 -10.99 -8.91 1.19
C LEU A 30 -10.83 -9.39 -0.27
N ALA A 31 -10.01 -10.41 -0.51
CA ALA A 31 -9.80 -10.96 -1.85
C ALA A 31 -11.08 -11.58 -2.43
N MET A 32 -11.85 -12.32 -1.63
CA MET A 32 -13.15 -12.87 -2.05
C MET A 32 -14.16 -11.76 -2.32
N THR A 33 -14.19 -10.73 -1.48
CA THR A 33 -15.06 -9.56 -1.68
C THR A 33 -14.70 -8.87 -2.99
N LEU A 34 -13.42 -8.57 -3.23
CA LEU A 34 -12.96 -7.98 -4.48
C LEU A 34 -13.32 -8.86 -5.68
N THR A 35 -13.07 -10.17 -5.62
CA THR A 35 -13.42 -11.12 -6.69
C THR A 35 -14.93 -11.20 -6.96
N ALA A 36 -15.77 -11.00 -5.94
CA ALA A 36 -17.22 -10.99 -6.13
C ALA A 36 -17.72 -9.73 -6.86
N PHE A 37 -17.03 -8.59 -6.71
CA PHE A 37 -17.43 -7.30 -7.30
C PHE A 37 -16.65 -6.93 -8.57
N PHE A 38 -15.43 -7.42 -8.73
CA PHE A 38 -14.52 -7.10 -9.82
C PHE A 38 -14.13 -8.35 -10.59
N ASP A 39 -14.01 -8.22 -11.92
CA ASP A 39 -13.41 -9.27 -12.74
C ASP A 39 -11.89 -9.36 -12.53
N LEU A 40 -11.30 -10.46 -13.01
CA LEU A 40 -9.87 -10.74 -12.87
C LEU A 40 -8.99 -9.64 -13.51
N SER A 41 -9.42 -9.04 -14.61
CA SER A 41 -8.66 -7.99 -15.31
C SER A 41 -8.58 -6.72 -14.47
N ARG A 42 -9.69 -6.33 -13.83
CA ARG A 42 -9.76 -5.17 -12.94
C ARG A 42 -8.96 -5.36 -11.68
N ILE A 43 -9.01 -6.55 -11.09
CA ILE A 43 -8.22 -6.88 -9.88
C ILE A 43 -6.73 -6.85 -10.20
N ALA A 44 -6.31 -7.43 -11.33
CA ALA A 44 -4.93 -7.37 -11.78
C ALA A 44 -4.46 -5.93 -12.01
N ALA A 45 -5.31 -5.10 -12.63
CA ALA A 45 -5.00 -3.70 -12.88
C ALA A 45 -4.89 -2.88 -11.59
N LEU A 46 -5.78 -3.11 -10.62
CA LEU A 46 -5.73 -2.48 -9.30
C LEU A 46 -4.43 -2.87 -8.57
N GLY A 47 -4.09 -4.15 -8.60
CA GLY A 47 -2.84 -4.68 -8.04
C GLY A 47 -1.60 -4.05 -8.70
N ALA A 48 -1.57 -3.94 -10.02
CA ALA A 48 -0.47 -3.31 -10.76
C ALA A 48 -0.28 -1.83 -10.37
N ILE A 49 -1.37 -1.07 -10.25
CA ILE A 49 -1.31 0.34 -9.83
C ILE A 49 -0.74 0.44 -8.41
N PHE A 50 -1.25 -0.35 -7.46
CA PHE A 50 -0.76 -0.33 -6.08
C PHE A 50 0.68 -0.80 -5.96
N TYR A 51 1.10 -1.79 -6.75
CA TYR A 51 2.47 -2.29 -6.76
C TYR A 51 3.45 -1.22 -7.27
N LEU A 52 3.15 -0.58 -8.41
CA LEU A 52 4.00 0.49 -8.96
C LEU A 52 4.09 1.70 -8.02
N LEU A 53 2.97 2.09 -7.40
CA LEU A 53 2.97 3.18 -6.41
C LEU A 53 3.81 2.82 -5.19
N MET A 54 3.71 1.58 -4.70
CA MET A 54 4.51 1.07 -3.59
C MET A 54 6.00 1.09 -3.94
N ASP A 55 6.39 0.59 -5.11
CA ASP A 55 7.79 0.57 -5.55
C ASP A 55 8.37 1.98 -5.63
N ILE A 56 7.64 2.94 -6.22
CA ILE A 56 8.04 4.36 -6.24
C ILE A 56 8.23 4.90 -4.81
N ALA A 57 7.29 4.63 -3.90
CA ALA A 57 7.36 5.09 -2.52
C ALA A 57 8.56 4.49 -1.77
N ILE A 58 8.83 3.19 -1.94
CA ILE A 58 9.96 2.50 -1.33
C ILE A 58 11.29 3.02 -1.90
N HIS A 59 11.43 3.11 -3.21
CA HIS A 59 12.64 3.61 -3.87
C HIS A 59 12.93 5.07 -3.49
N TRP A 60 11.89 5.90 -3.40
CA TRP A 60 12.02 7.27 -2.91
C TRP A 60 12.44 7.32 -1.44
N GLY A 61 11.82 6.50 -0.59
CA GLY A 61 12.19 6.35 0.82
C GLY A 61 13.63 5.90 1.00
N LEU A 62 14.11 4.98 0.15
CA LEU A 62 15.47 4.50 0.11
C LEU A 62 16.46 5.63 -0.20
N LEU A 63 16.20 6.41 -1.25
CA LEU A 63 17.06 7.54 -1.65
C LEU A 63 17.11 8.65 -0.59
N ARG A 64 16.00 8.90 0.10
CA ARG A 64 15.91 10.01 1.07
C ARG A 64 16.45 9.65 2.46
N HIS A 65 16.20 8.44 2.95
CA HIS A 65 16.47 8.08 4.35
C HIS A 65 17.53 7.00 4.54
N LEU A 66 17.81 6.18 3.51
CA LEU A 66 18.67 5.00 3.63
C LEU A 66 19.91 5.04 2.71
N LYS A 67 20.09 6.14 1.95
CA LYS A 67 21.22 6.31 1.02
C LYS A 67 22.58 6.01 1.66
N GLU A 68 22.79 6.46 2.90
CA GLU A 68 24.08 6.29 3.60
C GLU A 68 24.24 4.90 4.24
N LYS A 69 23.14 4.23 4.60
CA LYS A 69 23.20 2.94 5.31
C LYS A 69 23.33 1.74 4.38
N VAL A 70 22.75 1.82 3.18
CA VAL A 70 22.62 0.66 2.28
C VAL A 70 23.67 0.66 1.16
N LYS A 71 24.49 1.71 1.01
CA LYS A 71 25.43 1.90 -0.12
C LYS A 71 24.75 1.63 -1.48
N ALA A 72 23.46 1.93 -1.59
CA ALA A 72 22.70 1.66 -2.80
C ALA A 72 23.22 2.56 -3.94
N ASN A 73 23.37 2.00 -5.13
CA ASN A 73 23.74 2.78 -6.31
C ASN A 73 22.57 3.70 -6.69
N ALA A 74 22.72 4.99 -6.41
CA ALA A 74 21.67 5.99 -6.64
C ALA A 74 21.20 6.03 -8.10
N VAL A 75 22.07 5.72 -9.07
CA VAL A 75 21.71 5.69 -10.49
C VAL A 75 20.69 4.59 -10.77
N ILE A 76 20.90 3.39 -10.21
CA ILE A 76 19.99 2.26 -10.40
C ILE A 76 18.61 2.59 -9.80
N VAL A 77 18.57 3.12 -8.59
CA VAL A 77 17.31 3.45 -7.91
C VAL A 77 16.55 4.55 -8.65
N VAL A 78 17.23 5.60 -9.11
CA VAL A 78 16.60 6.66 -9.91
C VAL A 78 16.07 6.10 -11.23
N SER A 79 16.82 5.20 -11.89
CA SER A 79 16.36 4.56 -13.12
C SER A 79 15.14 3.68 -12.90
N ALA A 80 15.07 2.95 -11.78
CA ALA A 80 13.91 2.14 -11.40
C ALA A 80 12.66 3.01 -11.20
N ILE A 81 12.77 4.09 -10.42
CA ILE A 81 11.67 5.05 -10.24
C ILE A 81 11.20 5.61 -11.58
N ALA A 82 12.13 5.99 -12.46
CA ALA A 82 11.79 6.52 -13.77
C ALA A 82 11.00 5.49 -14.60
N LEU A 83 11.42 4.23 -14.61
CA LEU A 83 10.72 3.15 -15.29
C LEU A 83 9.33 2.90 -14.68
N ASP A 84 9.22 2.84 -13.35
CA ASP A 84 7.94 2.65 -12.66
C ASP A 84 6.94 3.76 -13.00
N VAL A 85 7.40 5.01 -13.02
CA VAL A 85 6.58 6.19 -13.39
C VAL A 85 6.14 6.11 -14.84
N VAL A 86 7.04 5.75 -15.77
CA VAL A 86 6.69 5.60 -17.19
C VAL A 86 5.63 4.51 -17.38
N VAL A 87 5.81 3.35 -16.77
CA VAL A 87 4.86 2.24 -16.84
C VAL A 87 3.53 2.64 -16.21
N LEU A 88 3.54 3.28 -15.04
CA LEU A 88 2.33 3.72 -14.35
C LEU A 88 1.53 4.74 -15.17
N ILE A 89 2.20 5.76 -15.74
CA ILE A 89 1.53 6.77 -16.58
C ILE A 89 0.91 6.12 -17.81
N ALA A 90 1.67 5.26 -18.51
CA ALA A 90 1.15 4.55 -19.68
C ALA A 90 -0.05 3.67 -19.32
N PHE A 91 0.05 2.92 -18.21
CA PHE A 91 -1.00 2.03 -17.74
C PHE A 91 -2.29 2.79 -17.37
N ILE A 92 -2.17 3.89 -16.62
CA ILE A 92 -3.29 4.75 -16.26
C ILE A 92 -3.93 5.35 -17.53
N ALA A 93 -3.14 5.85 -18.48
CA ALA A 93 -3.66 6.44 -19.71
C ALA A 93 -4.50 5.44 -20.53
N ILE A 94 -4.06 4.18 -20.60
CA ILE A 94 -4.81 3.10 -21.27
C ILE A 94 -6.08 2.76 -20.50
N LYS A 95 -6.00 2.63 -19.17
CA LYS A 95 -7.16 2.26 -18.34
C LYS A 95 -8.20 3.38 -18.23
N LEU A 96 -7.80 4.65 -18.28
CA LEU A 96 -8.73 5.77 -18.25
C LEU A 96 -9.71 5.76 -19.44
N ARG A 97 -9.28 5.23 -20.60
CA ARG A 97 -10.10 5.13 -21.81
C ARG A 97 -10.92 3.84 -21.88
N SER A 98 -10.41 2.74 -21.32
CA SER A 98 -10.99 1.40 -21.47
C SER A 98 -11.84 0.97 -20.27
N ASP A 99 -11.46 1.37 -19.05
CA ASP A 99 -12.13 0.92 -17.83
C ASP A 99 -11.93 1.94 -16.69
N GLN A 100 -12.77 2.97 -16.69
CA GLN A 100 -12.73 4.07 -15.74
C GLN A 100 -13.03 3.63 -14.30
N LEU A 101 -13.74 2.51 -14.12
CA LEU A 101 -14.06 1.96 -12.79
C LEU A 101 -12.80 1.56 -12.03
N VAL A 102 -11.79 1.01 -12.73
CA VAL A 102 -10.51 0.65 -12.10
C VAL A 102 -9.80 1.88 -11.54
N ILE A 103 -9.79 2.99 -12.29
CA ILE A 103 -9.13 4.22 -11.87
C ILE A 103 -9.81 4.81 -10.63
N TRP A 104 -11.14 4.85 -10.62
CA TRP A 104 -11.90 5.30 -9.44
C TRP A 104 -11.71 4.38 -8.24
N ALA A 105 -11.72 3.07 -8.43
CA ALA A 105 -11.46 2.10 -7.38
C ALA A 105 -10.04 2.23 -6.81
N ALA A 106 -9.03 2.43 -7.67
CA ALA A 106 -7.65 2.67 -7.26
C ALA A 106 -7.52 3.97 -6.46
N ALA A 107 -8.12 5.07 -6.94
CA ALA A 107 -8.12 6.34 -6.23
C ALA A 107 -8.81 6.25 -4.86
N ALA A 108 -9.96 5.56 -4.79
CA ALA A 108 -10.68 5.33 -3.54
C ALA A 108 -9.86 4.46 -2.58
N GLY A 109 -9.30 3.35 -3.05
CA GLY A 109 -8.47 2.46 -2.26
C GLY A 109 -7.21 3.15 -1.72
N LEU A 110 -6.51 3.91 -2.56
CA LEU A 110 -5.34 4.69 -2.15
C LEU A 110 -5.71 5.75 -1.10
N SER A 111 -6.81 6.48 -1.32
CA SER A 111 -7.30 7.49 -0.37
C SER A 111 -7.67 6.86 0.97
N LEU A 112 -8.29 5.67 0.97
CA LEU A 112 -8.60 4.92 2.18
C LEU A 112 -7.33 4.49 2.92
N ILE A 113 -6.34 3.94 2.21
CA ILE A 113 -5.07 3.50 2.81
C ILE A 113 -4.35 4.68 3.44
N VAL A 114 -4.09 5.74 2.66
CA VAL A 114 -3.35 6.92 3.12
C VAL A 114 -4.12 7.66 4.22
N GLY A 115 -5.43 7.80 4.08
CA GLY A 115 -6.27 8.44 5.08
C GLY A 115 -6.29 7.67 6.40
N PHE A 116 -6.40 6.34 6.34
CA PHE A 116 -6.35 5.49 7.52
C PHE A 116 -4.97 5.54 8.20
N GLU A 117 -3.90 5.44 7.42
CA GLU A 117 -2.53 5.56 7.91
C GLU A 117 -2.30 6.91 8.60
N TYR A 118 -2.63 8.02 7.92
CA TYR A 118 -2.47 9.36 8.47
C TYR A 118 -3.23 9.54 9.80
N LEU A 119 -4.48 9.09 9.85
CA LEU A 119 -5.33 9.20 11.04
C LEU A 119 -4.85 8.30 12.18
N PHE A 120 -4.39 7.08 11.86
CA PHE A 120 -3.82 6.14 12.83
C PHE A 120 -2.51 6.67 13.44
N LEU A 121 -1.59 7.18 12.61
CA LEU A 121 -0.33 7.76 13.07
C LEU A 121 -0.58 9.01 13.91
N ARG A 122 -1.50 9.89 13.49
CA ARG A 122 -1.83 11.11 14.25
C ARG A 122 -2.38 10.78 15.64
N ARG A 123 -3.28 9.79 15.77
CA ARG A 123 -3.81 9.35 17.07
C ARG A 123 -2.71 8.73 17.95
N THR A 124 -1.83 7.93 17.35
CA THR A 124 -0.76 7.24 18.09
C THR A 124 0.29 8.24 18.60
N MET A 125 0.62 9.27 17.81
CA MET A 125 1.52 10.37 18.24
C MET A 125 0.88 11.24 19.32
N SER A 126 -0.42 11.58 19.19
CA SER A 126 -1.15 12.34 20.20
C SER A 126 -1.23 11.64 21.56
N ASN A 127 -1.32 10.30 21.58
CA ASN A 127 -1.42 9.54 22.83
C ASN A 127 -0.08 9.42 23.57
N GLN A 128 1.05 9.50 22.86
CA GLN A 128 2.39 9.49 23.45
C GLN A 128 2.77 10.86 24.06
N GLY A 129 2.22 11.98 23.56
CA GLY A 129 2.45 13.31 24.12
C GLY A 129 1.66 13.63 25.41
N ALA A 130 0.71 12.79 25.82
CA ALA A 130 -0.09 12.97 27.04
C ALA A 130 0.39 12.10 28.22
N SER A 131 1.51 11.39 28.06
CA SER A 131 2.10 10.50 29.07
C SER A 131 3.58 10.76 29.34
N GLY A 132 4.08 11.94 28.97
CA GLY A 132 5.37 12.51 29.42
C GLY A 132 5.12 13.73 30.30
#